data_AF-A0A0F9GA98-F1
#
_entry.id   AF-A0A0F9GA98-F1
#
_cell.length_a   1.000
_cell.length_b   1.000
_cell.length_c   1.000
_cell.angle_alpha   90.00
_cell.angle_beta   90.00
_cell.angle_gamma   90.00
#
_symmetry.space_group_name_H-M   'P 1'
#
loop_
_entity.id
_entity.type
_entity.pdbx_description
1 polymer ?
#
loop_
_entity_poly.entity_id
_entity_poly.type
_entity_poly.pdbx_seq_one_letter_code
_entity_poly.pdbx_strand_id
1 'polypeptide(L)'
;MAELTRRQIEEWLELEETEFAIDKFRLKYEINPENSNLYRTFNSLCKERKLRRMGRGWYRKIRKVDPVKVFDKGRERRQPFELVFPRDEKVIKL
;
A
#
# COMPACT_ATOMS: atom_id res chain seq x y z
N MET A 1 -17.58 -19.28 -25.78
CA MET A 1 -17.56 -18.44 -24.57
C MET A 1 -16.24 -17.69 -24.57
N ALA A 2 -16.26 -16.35 -24.49
CA ALA A 2 -15.03 -15.56 -24.52
C ALA A 2 -14.16 -15.93 -23.32
N GLU A 3 -12.89 -16.27 -23.57
CA GLU A 3 -11.95 -16.62 -22.52
C GLU A 3 -11.62 -15.37 -21.69
N LEU A 4 -11.82 -15.48 -20.37
CA LEU A 4 -11.47 -14.42 -19.43
C LEU A 4 -9.94 -14.20 -19.47
N THR A 5 -9.49 -13.10 -20.05
CA THR A 5 -8.07 -12.81 -20.16
C THR A 5 -7.53 -12.15 -18.90
N ARG A 6 -6.25 -12.40 -18.59
CA ARG A 6 -5.58 -11.79 -17.43
C ARG A 6 -5.57 -10.26 -17.51
N ARG A 7 -5.40 -9.68 -18.70
CA ARG A 7 -5.36 -8.22 -18.91
C ARG A 7 -6.67 -7.56 -18.50
N GLN A 8 -7.79 -8.16 -18.91
CA GLN A 8 -9.12 -7.66 -18.59
C GLN A 8 -9.38 -7.62 -17.07
N ILE A 9 -8.89 -8.63 -16.34
CA ILE A 9 -8.98 -8.65 -14.87
C ILE A 9 -8.11 -7.54 -14.26
N GLU A 10 -6.93 -7.27 -14.81
CA GLU A 10 -6.08 -6.17 -14.33
C GLU A 10 -6.72 -4.80 -14.60
N GLU A 11 -7.37 -4.59 -15.75
CA GLU A 11 -8.12 -3.36 -16.06
C GLU A 11 -9.30 -3.15 -15.11
N TRP A 12 -10.10 -4.19 -14.87
CA TRP A 12 -11.19 -4.14 -13.89
C TRP A 12 -10.68 -3.91 -12.47
N LEU A 13 -9.55 -4.53 -12.14
CA LEU A 13 -8.90 -4.27 -10.89
C LEU A 13 -8.53 -2.80 -10.79
N GLU A 14 -8.00 -2.10 -11.79
CA GLU A 14 -7.69 -0.68 -11.65
C GLU A 14 -8.89 0.18 -11.24
N LEU A 15 -10.08 -0.13 -11.77
CA LEU A 15 -11.33 0.59 -11.49
C LEU A 15 -11.93 0.33 -10.10
N GLU A 16 -11.53 -0.76 -9.43
CA GLU A 16 -12.17 -1.17 -8.18
C GLU A 16 -11.68 -0.38 -6.95
N GLU A 17 -12.32 -0.57 -5.80
CA GLU A 17 -11.85 0.00 -4.53
C GLU A 17 -10.52 -0.64 -4.07
N THR A 18 -9.87 -0.02 -3.07
CA THR A 18 -8.63 -0.59 -2.50
C THR A 18 -8.85 -1.93 -1.83
N GLU A 19 -10.05 -2.19 -1.30
CA GLU A 19 -10.45 -3.44 -0.68
C GLU A 19 -11.77 -3.90 -1.28
N PHE A 20 -11.86 -5.15 -1.69
CA PHE A 20 -13.05 -5.69 -2.31
C PHE A 20 -13.20 -7.19 -2.02
N ALA A 21 -14.44 -7.67 -2.09
CA ALA A 21 -14.76 -9.09 -1.97
C ALA A 21 -14.80 -9.73 -3.36
N ILE A 22 -14.26 -10.94 -3.49
CA ILE A 22 -14.25 -11.67 -4.77
C ILE A 22 -15.68 -11.95 -5.29
N ASP A 23 -16.64 -12.17 -4.39
CA ASP A 23 -18.03 -12.41 -4.78
C ASP A 23 -18.69 -11.15 -5.34
N LYS A 24 -18.42 -9.98 -4.76
CA LYS A 24 -18.88 -8.69 -5.28
C LYS A 24 -18.26 -8.39 -6.64
N PHE A 25 -16.95 -8.64 -6.77
CA PHE A 25 -16.24 -8.49 -8.04
C PHE A 25 -16.83 -9.40 -9.12
N ARG A 26 -17.06 -10.68 -8.78
CA ARG A 26 -17.66 -11.66 -9.69
C ARG A 26 -19.06 -11.23 -10.16
N LEU A 27 -19.90 -10.76 -9.24
CA LEU A 27 -21.25 -10.28 -9.56
C LEU A 27 -21.23 -9.03 -10.44
N LYS A 28 -20.35 -8.08 -10.14
CA LYS A 28 -20.24 -6.81 -10.86
C LYS A 28 -19.85 -6.99 -12.33
N TYR A 29 -19.01 -7.98 -12.62
CA TYR A 29 -18.51 -8.27 -13.97
C TYR A 29 -19.15 -9.52 -14.60
N GLU A 30 -20.25 -10.01 -14.02
CA GLU A 30 -21.01 -11.17 -14.51
C GLU A 30 -20.14 -12.40 -14.82
N ILE A 31 -19.11 -12.63 -14.00
CA ILE A 31 -18.13 -13.69 -14.22
C ILE A 31 -18.74 -15.02 -13.73
N ASN A 32 -18.66 -16.05 -14.57
CA ASN A 32 -19.13 -17.38 -14.19
C ASN A 32 -18.37 -17.90 -12.94
N PRO A 33 -19.06 -18.33 -11.86
CA PRO A 33 -18.44 -18.89 -10.65
C PRO A 33 -17.53 -20.09 -10.91
N GLU A 34 -17.80 -20.89 -11.95
CA GLU A 34 -16.98 -22.06 -12.30
C GLU A 34 -15.71 -21.69 -13.06
N ASN A 35 -15.53 -20.41 -13.40
CA ASN A 35 -14.38 -19.96 -14.16
C ASN A 35 -13.11 -19.97 -13.30
N SER A 36 -12.37 -21.07 -13.37
CA SER A 36 -11.10 -21.26 -12.66
C SER A 36 -10.03 -20.23 -13.04
N ASN A 37 -10.12 -19.57 -14.20
CA ASN A 37 -9.15 -18.56 -14.62
C ASN A 37 -9.17 -17.33 -13.72
N LEU A 38 -10.33 -16.93 -13.17
CA LEU A 38 -10.41 -15.83 -12.20
C LEU A 38 -9.56 -16.16 -10.96
N TYR A 39 -9.78 -17.35 -10.37
CA TYR A 39 -9.04 -17.74 -9.17
C TYR A 39 -7.55 -17.94 -9.44
N ARG A 40 -7.17 -18.47 -10.62
CA ARG A 40 -5.77 -18.62 -11.03
C ARG A 40 -5.07 -17.27 -11.20
N THR A 41 -5.71 -16.31 -11.85
CA THR A 41 -5.16 -14.96 -12.06
C THR A 41 -5.05 -14.21 -10.74
N PHE A 42 -6.04 -14.27 -9.86
CA PHE A 42 -5.97 -13.70 -8.51
C PHE A 42 -4.82 -14.27 -7.68
N ASN A 43 -4.60 -15.59 -7.73
CA ASN A 43 -3.47 -16.22 -7.09
C ASN A 43 -2.13 -15.74 -7.68
N SER A 44 -2.03 -15.57 -9.00
CA SER A 44 -0.86 -14.98 -9.65
C SER A 44 -0.59 -13.55 -9.19
N LEU A 45 -1.63 -12.71 -9.14
CA LEU A 45 -1.54 -11.31 -8.70
C LEU A 45 -1.16 -11.20 -7.21
N CYS A 46 -1.57 -12.17 -6.39
CA CYS A 46 -1.11 -12.26 -5.00
C CYS A 46 0.39 -12.60 -4.91
N LYS A 47 0.88 -13.53 -5.74
CA LYS A 47 2.31 -13.86 -5.83
C LYS A 47 3.15 -12.67 -6.28
N GLU A 48 2.62 -11.89 -7.22
CA GLU A 48 3.25 -10.66 -7.74
C GLU A 48 3.18 -9.48 -6.77
N ARG A 49 2.58 -9.65 -5.58
CA ARG A 49 2.38 -8.59 -4.58
C ARG A 49 1.62 -7.38 -5.14
N LYS A 50 0.73 -7.59 -6.12
CA LYS A 50 -0.25 -6.59 -6.56
C LYS A 50 -1.53 -6.65 -5.71
N LEU A 51 -1.88 -7.86 -5.25
CA LEU A 51 -3.01 -8.10 -4.35
C LEU A 51 -2.54 -8.77 -3.06
N ARG A 52 -3.26 -8.51 -1.97
CA ARG A 52 -3.12 -9.20 -0.68
C ARG A 52 -4.44 -9.87 -0.34
N ARG A 53 -4.41 -11.17 -0.06
CA ARG A 53 -5.57 -11.90 0.48
C ARG A 53 -5.73 -11.58 1.96
N MET A 54 -6.89 -11.04 2.34
CA MET A 54 -7.19 -10.65 3.72
C MET A 54 -7.90 -11.77 4.51
N GLY A 55 -8.63 -12.65 3.82
CA GLY A 55 -9.41 -13.74 4.43
C GLY A 55 -10.87 -13.70 3.98
N ARG A 56 -11.62 -14.81 4.13
CA ARG A 56 -13.06 -14.90 3.78
C ARG A 56 -13.42 -14.39 2.37
N GLY A 57 -12.53 -14.55 1.39
CA GLY A 57 -12.74 -14.07 0.02
C GLY A 57 -12.46 -12.58 -0.22
N TRP A 58 -11.89 -11.88 0.76
CA TRP A 58 -11.50 -10.47 0.63
C TRP A 58 -10.08 -10.31 0.10
N TYR A 59 -9.93 -9.32 -0.78
CA TYR A 59 -8.66 -8.93 -1.38
C TYR A 59 -8.44 -7.43 -1.21
N ARG A 60 -7.17 -7.06 -1.07
CA ARG A 60 -6.70 -5.68 -0.97
C ARG A 60 -5.65 -5.41 -2.02
N LYS A 61 -5.74 -4.28 -2.72
CA LYS A 61 -4.71 -3.80 -3.62
C LYS A 61 -3.49 -3.31 -2.85
N ILE A 62 -2.32 -3.81 -3.24
CA ILE A 62 -1.05 -3.33 -2.72
C ILE A 62 -0.61 -2.19 -3.64
N ARG A 63 -0.63 -0.95 -3.12
CA ARG A 63 0.02 0.18 -3.80
C ARG A 63 1.51 0.15 -3.46
N LYS A 64 2.36 0.23 -4.48
CA LYS A 64 3.79 0.51 -4.25
C LYS A 64 3.88 1.90 -3.62
N VAL A 65 4.52 1.97 -2.46
CA VAL A 65 4.87 3.24 -1.83
C VAL A 65 6.31 3.52 -2.24
N ASP A 66 6.54 4.61 -2.94
CA ASP A 66 7.89 5.05 -3.23
C ASP A 66 8.57 5.48 -1.92
N PRO A 67 9.85 5.13 -1.71
CA PRO A 67 10.57 5.55 -0.52
C PRO A 67 10.66 7.08 -0.51
N VAL A 68 10.03 7.69 0.50
CA VAL A 68 10.18 9.13 0.75
C VAL A 68 11.63 9.38 1.17
N LYS A 69 12.36 10.18 0.40
CA LYS A 69 13.67 10.68 0.81
C LYS A 69 13.47 11.67 1.96
N VAL A 70 13.63 11.21 3.19
CA VAL A 70 13.45 12.04 4.41
C VAL A 70 14.60 13.04 4.61
N PHE A 71 15.74 12.78 3.95
CA PHE A 71 16.93 13.63 4.02
C PHE A 71 17.31 14.06 2.60
N ASP A 72 16.92 15.27 2.23
CA ASP A 72 17.60 15.97 1.15
C ASP A 72 19.05 16.25 1.57
N LYS A 73 19.97 16.17 0.61
CA LYS A 73 21.39 16.53 0.79
C LYS A 73 21.59 17.99 1.26
N GLY A 74 20.53 18.80 1.27
CA GLY A 74 20.51 20.20 1.68
C GLY A 74 20.14 20.45 3.14
N ARG A 75 20.10 19.44 4.04
CA ARG A 75 20.14 19.75 5.48
C ARG A 75 21.54 20.25 5.84
N GLU A 76 21.76 21.53 5.56
CA GLU A 76 22.75 22.33 6.25
C GLU A 76 22.66 21.99 7.74
N ARG A 77 23.81 21.69 8.32
CA ARG A 77 23.97 21.45 9.75
C ARG A 77 23.20 22.56 10.46
N ARG A 78 22.07 22.23 11.10
CA ARG A 78 21.41 23.17 12.01
C ARG A 78 22.51 23.62 12.96
N GLN A 79 22.74 24.93 13.05
CA GLN A 79 23.72 25.45 13.98
C GLN A 79 23.41 24.87 15.37
N PRO A 80 24.42 24.41 16.11
CA PRO A 80 24.19 23.91 17.46
C PRO A 80 23.46 25.00 18.24
N PHE A 81 22.29 24.66 18.80
CA PHE A 81 21.60 25.56 19.71
C PHE A 81 22.28 25.46 21.07
N GLU A 82 22.49 26.60 21.72
CA GLU A 82 22.96 26.61 23.10
C GLU A 82 21.79 26.23 24.01
N LEU A 83 21.91 25.08 24.66
CA LEU A 83 20.94 24.61 25.66
C LEU A 83 21.27 25.28 27.00
N VAL A 84 20.76 26.49 27.21
CA VAL A 84 20.92 27.21 28.48
C VAL A 84 19.93 26.64 29.49
N PHE A 85 20.43 25.93 30.51
CA PHE A 85 19.63 25.50 31.64
C PHE A 85 19.52 26.64 32.67
N PRO A 86 18.31 27.06 33.08
CA PRO A 86 18.12 28.19 34.00
C PRO A 86 18.58 27.98 35.46
N ARG A 87 19.46 27.03 35.74
CA ARG A 87 19.75 26.58 37.12
C ARG A 87 21.13 26.93 37.67
N ASP A 88 22.02 27.52 36.88
CA ASP A 88 23.41 27.78 37.28
C ASP A 88 23.74 29.26 37.55
N GLU A 89 22.75 30.08 37.91
CA GLU A 89 23.01 31.39 38.54
C GLU A 89 23.19 31.23 40.06
N LYS A 90 24.29 30.62 40.50
CA LYS A 90 24.81 30.83 41.86
C LYS A 90 25.99 31.78 41.79
N VAL A 91 25.71 33.06 41.95
CA VAL A 91 26.72 34.10 42.19
C VAL A 91 27.42 33.79 43.51
N ILE A 92 28.66 33.29 43.44
CA ILE A 92 29.56 33.25 44.60
C ILE A 92 30.16 34.65 44.71
N LYS A 93 29.75 35.42 45.72
CA LYS A 93 30.47 36.63 46.14
C LYS A 93 31.66 36.18 46.98
N LEU A 94 32.87 36.49 46.51
CA LEU A 94 34.09 36.51 47.33
C LEU A 94 34.01 37.64 48.36
#